data_AF-A0A7C5MQD5-F1
#
_entry.id   AF-A0A7C5MQD5-F1
#
_cell.length_a   1.000
_cell.length_b   1.000
_cell.length_c   1.000
_cell.angle_alpha   90.00
_cell.angle_beta   90.00
_cell.angle_gamma   90.00
#
_symmetry.space_group_name_H-M   'P 1'
#
loop_
_entity.id
_entity.type
_entity.pdbx_description
1 polymer ?
#
loop_
_entity_poly.entity_id
_entity_poly.type
_entity_poly.pdbx_seq_one_letter_code
_entity_poly.pdbx_strand_id
1 'polypeptide(L)' 'MKNNVFQKETVAKIAERIEKLSPATKAVWGTMSVDQMLAHCNVTYEMVYENTHAKPNFFMRFILKNLV' A
#
# COMPACT_ATOMS: atom_id res chain seq x y z
N MET A 1 -22.66 2.24 -4.63
CA MET A 1 -21.24 1.82 -4.49
C MET A 1 -20.75 1.33 -5.85
N LYS A 2 -20.08 2.18 -6.66
CA LYS A 2 -19.88 1.92 -8.10
C LYS A 2 -18.60 1.16 -8.47
N ASN A 3 -17.74 0.78 -7.52
CA ASN A 3 -16.55 -0.03 -7.79
C ASN A 3 -16.40 -1.09 -6.70
N ASN A 4 -16.60 -2.36 -7.05
CA ASN A 4 -16.49 -3.50 -6.16
C ASN A 4 -15.34 -4.39 -6.62
N VAL A 5 -14.33 -4.60 -5.77
CA VAL A 5 -13.14 -5.41 -6.07
C VAL A 5 -13.42 -6.90 -6.27
N PHE A 6 -14.61 -7.38 -5.91
CA PHE A 6 -15.05 -8.75 -6.20
C PHE A 6 -15.65 -8.90 -7.62
N GLN A 7 -15.81 -7.81 -8.37
CA GLN A 7 -16.26 -7.84 -9.76
C GLN A 7 -15.08 -7.83 -10.73
N LYS A 8 -15.13 -8.71 -11.73
CA LYS A 8 -14.07 -8.88 -12.73
C LYS A 8 -13.74 -7.58 -13.46
N GLU A 9 -14.74 -6.78 -13.77
CA GLU A 9 -14.60 -5.50 -14.49
C GLU A 9 -13.83 -4.49 -13.65
N THR A 10 -14.06 -4.47 -12.34
CA THR A 10 -13.34 -3.57 -11.42
C THR A 10 -11.89 -4.01 -11.29
N VAL A 11 -11.64 -5.32 -11.16
CA VAL A 11 -10.28 -5.88 -11.09
C VAL A 11 -9.50 -5.57 -12.37
N ALA A 12 -10.11 -5.78 -13.54
CA ALA A 12 -9.46 -5.49 -14.82
C ALA A 12 -9.07 -4.01 -14.95
N LYS A 13 -9.96 -3.09 -14.54
CA LYS A 13 -9.66 -1.64 -14.52
C LYS A 13 -8.54 -1.28 -13.55
N ILE A 14 -8.44 -1.96 -12.41
CA ILE A 14 -7.35 -1.75 -11.46
C ILE A 14 -6.03 -2.25 -12.04
N ALA A 15 -6.02 -3.43 -12.66
CA ALA A 15 -4.85 -4.00 -13.31
C ALA A 15 -4.34 -3.08 -14.45
N GLU A 16 -5.23 -2.64 -15.34
CA GLU A 16 -4.88 -1.71 -16.43
C GLU A 16 -4.28 -0.39 -15.91
N ARG A 17 -4.76 0.10 -14.76
CA ARG A 17 -4.18 1.29 -14.13
C ARG A 17 -2.77 1.05 -13.60
N ILE A 18 -2.51 -0.11 -13.02
CA ILE A 18 -1.19 -0.49 -12.51
C ILE A 18 -0.18 -0.62 -13.66
N GLU A 19 -0.59 -1.23 -14.77
CA GLU A 19 0.27 -1.40 -15.96
C GLU A 19 0.70 -0.08 -16.60
N LYS A 20 -0.08 1.00 -16.41
CA LYS A 20 0.26 2.35 -16.88
C LYS A 20 1.21 3.12 -15.96
N LEU A 21 1.54 2.58 -14.79
CA LEU A 21 2.45 3.22 -13.85
C LEU A 21 3.90 3.06 -14.34
N SER A 22 4.67 4.14 -14.25
CA SER A 22 6.10 4.18 -14.56
C SER A 22 6.85 4.98 -13.50
N PRO A 23 8.19 4.88 -13.41
CA PRO A 23 8.98 5.70 -12.50
C PRO A 23 8.82 7.21 -12.72
N ALA A 24 8.46 7.63 -13.94
CA ALA A 24 8.21 9.03 -14.28
C ALA A 24 6.78 9.50 -13.93
N THR A 25 5.90 8.59 -13.51
CA THR A 25 4.51 8.93 -13.17
C THR A 25 4.48 9.80 -11.92
N LYS A 26 3.79 10.94 -12.02
CA LYS A 26 3.63 11.87 -10.89
C LYS A 26 2.83 11.22 -9.76
N ALA A 27 3.36 11.31 -8.55
CA ALA A 27 2.67 10.88 -7.35
C ALA A 27 1.34 11.64 -7.16
N VAL A 28 0.26 10.89 -6.96
CA VAL A 28 -1.08 11.45 -6.65
C VAL A 28 -1.55 11.10 -5.23
N TRP A 29 -0.72 10.38 -4.46
CA TRP A 29 -1.02 9.87 -3.12
C TRP A 29 -0.13 10.50 -2.04
N GLY A 30 0.27 11.77 -2.23
CA GLY A 30 1.20 12.48 -1.37
C GLY A 30 2.61 12.47 -1.92
N THR A 31 3.60 12.24 -1.06
CA THR A 31 5.04 12.32 -1.39
C THR A 31 5.64 10.99 -1.84
N MET A 32 4.90 9.89 -1.76
CA MET A 32 5.38 8.56 -2.13
C MET A 32 5.51 8.42 -3.64
N SER A 33 6.67 7.93 -4.08
CA SER A 33 6.86 7.48 -5.47
C SER A 33 6.03 6.22 -5.76
N VAL A 34 5.90 5.87 -7.04
CA VAL A 34 5.08 4.72 -7.48
C VAL A 34 5.51 3.42 -6.81
N ASP A 35 6.81 3.16 -6.78
CA ASP A 35 7.43 2.00 -6.13
C ASP A 35 7.15 1.96 -4.62
N GLN A 36 7.25 3.11 -3.94
CA GLN A 36 6.94 3.21 -2.51
C GLN A 36 5.47 2.92 -2.22
N MET A 37 4.55 3.42 -3.05
CA MET A 37 3.12 3.14 -2.88
C MET A 37 2.81 1.66 -3.10
N LEU A 38 3.36 1.05 -4.17
CA LEU A 38 3.16 -0.36 -4.45
C LEU A 38 3.71 -1.25 -3.33
N ALA A 39 4.89 -0.91 -2.78
CA ALA A 39 5.42 -1.60 -1.62
C ALA A 39 4.51 -1.44 -0.38
N HIS A 40 3.99 -0.24 -0.14
CA HIS A 40 3.08 0.02 0.98
C HIS A 40 1.80 -0.83 0.93
N CYS A 41 1.22 -1.03 -0.27
CA CYS A 41 0.06 -1.92 -0.45
C CYS A 41 0.38 -3.38 -0.07
N ASN A 42 1.61 -3.84 -0.31
CA ASN A 42 2.03 -5.20 -0.01
C ASN A 42 2.28 -5.46 1.48
N VAL A 43 2.57 -4.42 2.28
CA VAL A 43 2.82 -4.57 3.73
C VAL A 43 1.65 -5.24 4.45
N THR A 44 0.41 -4.97 4.03
CA THR A 44 -0.76 -5.63 4.63
C THR A 44 -0.78 -7.14 4.38
N TYR A 45 -0.36 -7.58 3.19
CA TYR A 45 -0.22 -8.98 2.86
C TYR A 45 0.95 -9.63 3.61
N GLU A 46 2.08 -8.94 3.73
CA GLU A 46 3.22 -9.41 4.54
C GLU A 46 2.83 -9.58 6.02
N MET A 47 2.09 -8.64 6.61
CA MET A 47 1.62 -8.78 8.00
C MET A 47 0.66 -9.96 8.21
N VAL A 48 -0.05 -10.41 7.17
CA VAL A 48 -1.00 -11.53 7.24
C VAL A 48 -0.30 -12.87 7.00
N TYR A 49 0.61 -12.93 6.04
CA TYR A 49 1.20 -14.18 5.57
C TYR A 49 2.64 -14.42 6.08
N GLU A 50 3.32 -13.39 6.58
CA GLU A 50 4.66 -13.47 7.10
C GLU A 50 4.72 -13.07 8.59
N ASN A 51 5.76 -13.53 9.30
CA ASN A 51 6.05 -13.16 10.69
C ASN A 51 7.17 -12.12 10.80
N THR A 52 7.41 -11.34 9.74
CA THR A 52 8.50 -10.36 9.64
C THR A 52 8.23 -9.09 10.45
N HIS A 53 6.96 -8.72 10.64
CA HIS A 53 6.54 -7.50 11.33
C HIS A 53 6.24 -7.74 12.82
N ALA A 54 7.26 -7.66 13.67
CA ALA A 54 7.09 -7.83 15.11
C ALA A 54 6.22 -6.71 15.73
N LYS A 55 5.40 -7.06 16.73
CA LYS A 55 4.58 -6.07 17.44
C LYS A 55 5.46 -5.02 18.13
N PRO A 56 5.15 -3.72 17.97
CA PRO A 56 5.97 -2.67 18.55
C PRO A 56 5.95 -2.72 20.09
N ASN A 57 7.14 -2.76 20.67
CA ASN A 57 7.36 -2.71 22.11
C ASN A 57 6.92 -1.34 22.67
N PHE A 58 6.81 -1.21 24.00
CA PHE A 58 6.36 0.04 24.64
C PHE A 58 7.11 1.30 24.16
N PHE A 59 8.43 1.21 24.04
CA PHE A 59 9.27 2.30 23.55
C PHE A 59 8.97 2.66 22.08
N MET A 60 8.88 1.65 21.20
CA MET A 60 8.55 1.86 19.78
C MET A 60 7.14 2.47 19.62
N ARG A 61 6.18 2.02 20.44
CA ARG A 61 4.81 2.55 20.45
C ARG A 61 4.76 4.02 20.87
N PHE A 62 5.61 4.44 21.81
CA PHE A 62 5.74 5.84 22.19
C PHE A 62 6.31 6.70 21.05
N ILE A 63 7.34 6.22 20.36
CA ILE A 63 7.92 6.92 19.21
C ILE A 63 6.89 7.07 18.08
N LEU A 64 6.23 5.97 17.69
CA LEU A 64 5.24 5.98 16.60
C LEU A 64 4.10 6.96 16.88
N LYS A 65 3.65 7.08 18.14
CA LYS A 65 2.59 8.02 18.53
C LYS A 65 2.99 9.50 18.39
N ASN A 66 4.28 9.81 18.46
CA ASN A 66 4.77 11.19 18.46
C ASN A 66 5.31 11.65 17.10
N LEU A 67 5.65 10.72 16.19
CA LEU A 67 6.32 11.03 14.92
C LEU A 67 5.50 10.69 13.66
N VAL A 68 4.43 9.89 13.78
CA VAL A 68 3.47 9.57 12.72
C VAL A 68 2.12 10.16 13.07
#